data_AF-A0A5C2HDH4-F1
#
_entry.id   AF-A0A5C2HDH4-F1
#
_cell.length_a   1.000
_cell.length_b   1.000
_cell.length_c   1.000
_cell.angle_alpha   90.00
_cell.angle_beta   90.00
_cell.angle_gamma   90.00
#
_symmetry.space_group_name_H-M   'P 1'
#
loop_
_entity.id
_entity.type
_entity.pdbx_description
1 polymer ?
#
loop_
_entity_poly.entity_id
_entity_poly.type
_entity_poly.pdbx_seq_one_letter_code
_entity_poly.pdbx_strand_id
1 'polypeptide(L)'
;MIRLLEKITKQNQEAQNQKLRLFAKVDFETKIQILEQQKQIFHKLKTNYSDIKNEILTFASFILAIDKVVKKLDDVNLNAIKLRGKNNKSKIKRQKVLGYWGIVRTLKLKQNMSFRDIATYFAKYHKLEVSYSTIYELWTELENNIKKEEN
;
A
#
# COMPACT_ATOMS: atom_id res chain seq x y z
N MET A 1 14.20 25.82 3.04
CA MET A 1 12.87 25.20 3.33
C MET A 1 13.01 23.77 3.83
N ILE A 2 13.68 22.87 3.09
CA ILE A 2 13.89 21.45 3.47
C ILE A 2 14.67 21.30 4.80
N ARG A 3 15.79 22.01 4.98
CA ARG A 3 16.61 21.98 6.21
C ARG A 3 15.88 22.40 7.50
N LEU A 4 14.83 23.23 7.38
CA LEU A 4 14.07 23.71 8.55
C LEU A 4 13.12 22.62 9.06
N LEU A 5 12.47 21.93 8.12
CA LEU A 5 11.62 20.77 8.39
C LEU A 5 12.44 19.60 8.94
N GLU A 6 13.63 19.35 8.41
CA GLU A 6 14.56 18.36 8.94
C GLU A 6 15.03 18.71 10.36
N LYS A 7 15.27 20.00 10.66
CA LYS A 7 15.62 20.43 12.02
C LYS A 7 14.47 20.22 13.00
N ILE A 8 13.23 20.54 12.61
CA ILE A 8 12.05 20.45 13.48
C ILE A 8 11.62 18.99 13.70
N THR A 9 11.60 18.20 12.63
CA THR A 9 11.17 16.79 12.69
C THR A 9 12.30 15.83 13.05
N LYS A 10 13.56 16.29 13.01
CA LYS A 10 14.78 15.46 13.08
C LYS A 10 14.78 14.32 12.06
N GLN A 11 14.09 14.49 10.93
CA GLN A 11 13.86 13.44 9.95
C GLN A 11 14.12 13.91 8.53
N ASN A 12 14.88 13.09 7.80
CA ASN A 12 15.13 13.27 6.38
C ASN A 12 13.84 13.10 5.56
N GLN A 13 13.80 13.69 4.37
CA GLN A 13 12.68 13.65 3.44
C GLN A 13 12.19 12.22 3.14
N GLU A 14 13.09 11.25 3.05
CA GLU A 14 12.72 9.84 2.88
C GLU A 14 11.93 9.29 4.07
N ALA A 15 12.35 9.59 5.29
CA ALA A 15 11.66 9.15 6.50
C ALA A 15 10.27 9.78 6.61
N GLN A 16 10.13 11.05 6.21
CA GLN A 16 8.83 11.73 6.14
C GLN A 16 7.90 11.03 5.13
N ASN A 17 8.40 10.70 3.94
CA ASN A 17 7.64 9.98 2.92
C ASN A 17 7.22 8.58 3.37
N GLN A 18 8.08 7.86 4.09
CA GLN A 18 7.74 6.55 4.66
C GLN A 18 6.57 6.66 5.64
N LYS A 19 6.55 7.69 6.48
CA LYS A 19 5.45 7.95 7.42
C LYS A 19 4.13 8.29 6.74
N LEU A 20 4.17 9.09 5.68
CA LEU A 20 2.97 9.38 4.88
C LEU A 20 2.42 8.09 4.23
N ARG A 21 3.30 7.21 3.75
CA ARG A 21 2.90 5.89 3.25
C ARG A 21 2.34 4.98 4.34
N LEU A 22 2.84 5.09 5.58
CA LEU A 22 2.27 4.38 6.72
C LEU A 22 0.87 4.91 7.03
N PHE A 23 0.70 6.23 7.13
CA PHE A 23 -0.60 6.89 7.35
C PHE A 23 -1.68 6.43 6.36
N ALA A 24 -1.32 6.28 5.08
CA ALA A 24 -2.24 5.79 4.05
C ALA A 24 -2.76 4.36 4.32
N LYS A 25 -2.01 3.54 5.07
CA LYS A 25 -2.32 2.12 5.34
C LYS A 25 -3.02 1.87 6.68
N VAL A 26 -3.02 2.87 7.57
CA VAL A 26 -3.66 2.74 8.89
C VAL A 26 -5.18 2.79 8.75
N ASP A 27 -5.87 2.16 9.69
CA ASP A 27 -7.32 2.18 9.80
C ASP A 27 -7.85 3.58 10.17
N PHE A 28 -9.17 3.76 10.02
CA PHE A 28 -9.81 5.06 10.19
C PHE A 28 -9.72 5.58 11.62
N GLU A 29 -9.84 4.70 12.62
CA GLU A 29 -9.79 5.08 14.03
C GLU A 29 -8.40 5.60 14.41
N THR A 30 -7.35 4.90 14.00
CA THR A 30 -5.98 5.37 14.20
C THR A 30 -5.70 6.67 13.44
N LYS A 31 -6.32 6.91 12.27
CA LYS A 31 -6.19 8.20 11.57
C LYS A 31 -6.78 9.35 12.38
N ILE A 32 -7.92 9.16 13.05
CA ILE A 32 -8.50 10.16 13.94
C ILE A 32 -7.55 10.47 15.11
N GLN A 33 -7.01 9.43 15.75
CA GLN A 33 -6.05 9.60 16.84
C GLN A 33 -4.78 10.37 16.41
N ILE A 34 -4.29 10.13 15.19
CA ILE A 34 -3.16 10.89 14.62
C ILE A 34 -3.52 12.37 14.45
N LEU A 35 -4.73 12.67 13.97
CA LEU A 35 -5.19 14.06 13.80
C LEU A 35 -5.37 14.78 15.14
N GLU A 36 -5.86 14.09 16.17
CA GLU A 36 -5.94 14.65 17.53
C GLU A 36 -4.56 14.95 18.11
N GLN A 37 -3.62 14.00 17.99
CA GLN A 37 -2.22 14.21 18.41
C GLN A 37 -1.57 15.36 17.61
N GLN A 38 -1.89 15.49 16.32
CA GLN A 38 -1.38 16.55 15.46
C GLN A 38 -1.80 17.94 15.95
N LYS A 39 -3.06 18.13 16.32
CA LYS A 39 -3.53 19.41 16.88
C LYS A 39 -2.75 19.79 18.14
N GLN A 40 -2.56 18.85 19.07
CA GLN A 40 -1.81 19.09 20.30
C GLN A 40 -0.34 19.47 20.03
N ILE A 41 0.30 18.78 19.08
CA ILE A 41 1.69 19.06 18.70
C ILE A 41 1.79 20.40 17.96
N PHE A 42 0.82 20.73 17.12
CA PHE A 42 0.79 21.99 16.38
C PHE A 42 0.74 23.19 17.33
N HIS A 43 -0.10 23.17 18.37
CA HIS A 43 -0.13 24.24 19.37
C HIS A 43 1.22 24.40 20.08
N LYS A 44 1.86 23.29 20.48
CA LYS A 44 3.20 23.33 21.10
C LYS A 44 4.27 23.89 20.16
N LEU A 45 4.23 23.52 18.88
CA LEU A 45 5.18 24.03 17.89
C LEU A 45 4.93 25.49 17.56
N LYS A 46 3.67 25.94 17.52
CA LYS A 46 3.31 27.35 17.27
C LYS A 46 3.82 28.26 18.37
N THR A 47 3.76 27.84 19.64
CA THR A 47 4.34 28.60 20.77
C THR A 47 5.85 28.72 20.66
N ASN A 48 6.54 27.66 20.23
CA ASN A 48 8.01 27.62 20.17
C ASN A 48 8.59 28.24 18.88
N TYR A 49 7.80 28.37 17.82
CA TYR A 49 8.26 28.77 16.49
C TYR A 49 7.28 29.74 15.82
N SER A 50 6.98 30.84 16.51
CA SER A 50 6.10 31.92 16.04
C SER A 50 6.46 32.50 14.65
N ASP A 51 7.76 32.54 14.32
CA ASP A 51 8.26 33.13 13.07
C ASP A 51 8.19 32.21 11.84
N ILE A 52 7.74 30.97 12.01
CA ILE A 52 7.68 29.99 10.92
C ILE A 52 6.28 29.97 10.31
N LYS A 53 6.21 29.87 8.97
CA LYS A 53 4.97 29.70 8.22
C LYS A 53 4.10 28.56 8.79
N ASN A 54 2.81 28.84 9.01
CA ASN A 54 1.85 27.91 9.60
C ASN A 54 1.74 26.59 8.82
N GLU A 55 1.91 26.61 7.50
CA GLU A 55 1.86 25.44 6.64
C GLU A 55 3.00 24.46 6.95
N ILE A 56 4.20 24.99 7.20
CA ILE A 56 5.39 24.21 7.54
C ILE A 56 5.23 23.57 8.92
N LEU A 57 4.69 24.32 9.87
CA LEU A 57 4.37 23.82 11.22
C LEU A 57 3.30 22.74 11.19
N THR A 58 2.28 22.92 10.35
CA THR A 58 1.20 21.93 10.16
C THR A 58 1.78 20.62 9.63
N PHE A 59 2.60 20.69 8.58
CA PHE A 59 3.25 19.51 8.01
C PHE A 59 4.20 18.82 9.00
N ALA A 60 5.02 19.59 9.72
CA ALA A 60 5.93 19.05 10.74
C ALA A 60 5.17 18.39 11.92
N SER A 61 4.11 19.05 12.41
CA SER A 61 3.27 18.50 13.48
C SER A 61 2.61 17.19 13.09
N PHE A 62 2.19 17.05 11.82
CA PHE A 62 1.58 15.84 11.30
C PHE A 62 2.58 14.67 11.24
N ILE A 63 3.79 14.90 10.73
CA ILE A 63 4.86 13.89 10.69
C ILE A 63 5.24 13.40 12.09
N LEU A 64 5.29 14.30 13.07
CA LEU A 64 5.57 13.96 14.46
C LEU A 64 4.41 13.21 15.12
N ALA A 65 3.18 13.58 14.83
CA ALA A 65 2.00 12.85 15.31
C ALA A 65 1.99 11.41 14.80
N ILE A 66 2.28 11.19 13.51
CA ILE A 66 2.42 9.85 12.93
C ILE A 66 3.53 9.07 13.67
N ASP A 67 4.69 9.67 13.92
CA ASP A 67 5.78 9.01 14.67
C ASP A 67 5.31 8.50 16.04
N LYS A 68 4.59 9.36 16.75
CA LYS A 68 4.23 9.15 18.13
C LYS A 68 3.13 8.10 18.26
N VAL A 69 2.19 8.09 17.32
CA VAL A 69 1.17 7.04 17.25
C VAL A 69 1.79 5.72 16.81
N VAL A 70 2.67 5.72 15.80
CA VAL A 70 3.39 4.51 15.37
C VAL A 70 4.21 3.90 16.50
N LYS A 71 4.90 4.72 17.31
CA LYS A 71 5.63 4.24 18.50
C LYS A 71 4.73 3.71 19.61
N LYS A 72 3.46 4.09 19.63
CA LYS A 72 2.46 3.57 20.58
C LYS A 72 1.75 2.31 20.07
N LEU A 73 1.85 2.01 18.78
CA LEU A 73 1.27 0.80 18.21
C LEU A 73 2.21 -0.38 18.48
N ASP A 74 1.66 -1.47 19.00
CA ASP A 74 2.40 -2.71 19.19
C ASP A 74 2.91 -3.28 17.86
N ASP A 75 4.02 -4.02 17.92
CA ASP A 75 4.65 -4.69 16.76
C ASP A 75 3.67 -5.57 15.97
N VAL A 76 2.67 -6.14 16.66
CA VAL A 76 1.60 -6.94 16.05
C VAL A 76 0.74 -6.09 15.11
N ASN A 77 0.34 -4.89 15.54
CA ASN A 77 -0.45 -3.96 14.73
C ASN A 77 0.37 -3.42 13.55
N LEU A 78 1.67 -3.15 13.76
CA LEU A 78 2.58 -2.75 12.69
C LEU A 78 2.72 -3.85 11.63
N ASN A 79 2.84 -5.10 12.03
CA ASN A 79 2.91 -6.23 11.11
C ASN A 79 1.59 -6.45 10.37
N ALA A 80 0.43 -6.27 11.03
CA ALA A 80 -0.87 -6.31 10.37
C ALA A 80 -1.02 -5.22 9.29
N ILE A 81 -0.58 -3.99 9.57
CA ILE A 81 -0.59 -2.88 8.60
C ILE A 81 0.34 -3.18 7.40
N LYS A 82 1.54 -3.73 7.65
CA LYS A 82 2.46 -4.17 6.59
C LYS A 82 1.83 -5.27 5.72
N LEU A 83 1.16 -6.25 6.34
CA LEU A 83 0.48 -7.34 5.66
C LEU A 83 -0.66 -6.85 4.77
N ARG A 84 -1.49 -5.92 5.25
CA ARG A 84 -2.55 -5.26 4.43
C ARG A 84 -1.97 -4.60 3.18
N GLY A 85 -0.80 -3.96 3.30
CA GLY A 85 -0.09 -3.41 2.15
C GLY A 85 0.36 -4.46 1.12
N LYS A 86 0.80 -5.64 1.56
CA LYS A 86 1.16 -6.77 0.69
C LYS A 86 -0.06 -7.31 -0.06
N ASN A 87 -1.21 -7.40 0.62
CA ASN A 87 -2.47 -7.86 0.02
C ASN A 87 -3.00 -6.91 -1.07
N ASN A 88 -2.73 -5.60 -0.96
CA ASN A 88 -3.04 -4.68 -2.07
C ASN A 88 -2.15 -4.94 -3.29
N LYS A 89 -0.88 -5.32 -3.11
CA LYS A 89 0.02 -5.66 -4.22
C LYS A 89 -0.43 -6.94 -4.94
N SER A 90 -0.94 -7.93 -4.22
CA SER A 90 -1.52 -9.14 -4.85
C SER A 90 -2.81 -8.82 -5.61
N LYS A 91 -3.68 -7.94 -5.09
CA LYS A 91 -4.86 -7.45 -5.84
C LYS A 91 -4.48 -6.76 -7.16
N ILE A 92 -3.47 -5.89 -7.14
CA ILE A 92 -2.96 -5.23 -8.36
C ILE A 92 -2.41 -6.26 -9.36
N LYS A 93 -1.67 -7.27 -8.88
CA LYS A 93 -1.16 -8.35 -9.72
C LYS A 93 -2.30 -9.17 -10.35
N ARG A 94 -3.33 -9.51 -9.58
CA ARG A 94 -4.54 -10.19 -10.07
C ARG A 94 -5.23 -9.36 -11.16
N GLN A 95 -5.39 -8.06 -10.96
CA GLN A 95 -6.00 -7.16 -11.94
C GLN A 95 -5.18 -7.06 -13.24
N LYS A 96 -3.84 -7.08 -13.14
CA LYS A 96 -2.98 -7.14 -14.34
C LYS A 96 -3.16 -8.44 -15.12
N VAL A 97 -3.28 -9.58 -14.44
CA VAL A 97 -3.54 -10.87 -15.10
C VAL A 97 -4.90 -10.86 -15.81
N LEU A 98 -5.93 -10.27 -15.19
CA LEU A 98 -7.23 -10.05 -15.84
C LEU A 98 -7.11 -9.23 -17.12
N GLY A 99 -6.28 -8.18 -17.12
CA GLY A 99 -5.98 -7.41 -18.34
C GLY A 99 -5.35 -8.25 -19.47
N TYR A 100 -4.62 -9.32 -19.13
CA TYR A 100 -4.02 -10.26 -20.08
C TYR A 100 -4.82 -11.56 -20.25
N TRP A 101 -6.11 -11.57 -19.90
CA TRP A 101 -6.90 -12.81 -19.86
C TRP A 101 -6.95 -13.54 -21.21
N GLY A 102 -7.00 -12.82 -22.33
CA GLY A 102 -6.96 -13.43 -23.67
C GLY A 102 -5.69 -14.25 -23.93
N ILE A 103 -4.55 -13.82 -23.37
CA ILE A 103 -3.28 -14.56 -23.45
C ILE A 103 -3.35 -15.80 -22.57
N VAL A 104 -3.84 -15.68 -21.33
CA VAL A 104 -4.04 -16.82 -20.41
C VAL A 104 -4.89 -17.91 -21.07
N ARG A 105 -6.02 -17.52 -21.67
CA ARG A 105 -6.95 -18.45 -22.34
C ARG A 105 -6.31 -19.13 -23.56
N THR A 106 -5.54 -18.38 -24.33
CA THR A 106 -4.80 -18.92 -25.49
C THR A 106 -3.75 -19.94 -25.07
N LEU A 107 -2.94 -19.61 -24.05
CA LEU A 107 -1.92 -20.53 -23.55
C LEU A 107 -2.53 -21.78 -22.93
N LYS A 108 -3.67 -21.65 -22.24
CA LYS A 108 -4.33 -22.78 -21.60
C LYS A 108 -5.07 -23.68 -22.58
N LEU A 109 -5.85 -23.12 -23.52
CA LEU A 109 -6.70 -23.90 -24.43
C LEU A 109 -5.98 -24.30 -25.72
N LYS A 110 -5.21 -23.40 -26.35
CA LYS A 110 -4.56 -23.68 -27.64
C LYS A 110 -3.20 -24.35 -27.48
N GLN A 111 -2.45 -23.98 -26.45
CA GLN A 111 -1.09 -24.51 -26.20
C GLN A 111 -1.07 -25.58 -25.09
N ASN A 112 -2.21 -25.89 -24.48
CA ASN A 112 -2.38 -26.87 -23.39
C ASN A 112 -1.38 -26.71 -22.23
N MET A 113 -0.94 -25.48 -21.94
CA MET A 113 0.08 -25.24 -20.92
C MET A 113 -0.49 -25.41 -19.49
N SER A 114 0.38 -25.78 -18.54
CA SER A 114 0.01 -25.79 -17.12
C SER A 114 -0.03 -24.36 -16.56
N PHE A 115 -0.76 -24.14 -15.47
CA PHE A 115 -0.78 -22.81 -14.81
C PHE A 115 0.60 -22.35 -14.31
N ARG A 116 1.52 -23.30 -14.06
CA ARG A 116 2.92 -23.01 -13.70
C ARG A 116 3.71 -22.50 -14.91
N ASP A 117 3.49 -23.09 -16.08
CA ASP A 117 4.13 -22.64 -17.32
C ASP A 117 3.60 -21.27 -17.72
N ILE A 118 2.30 -21.03 -17.57
CA ILE A 118 1.67 -19.72 -17.81
C ILE A 118 2.26 -18.66 -16.87
N ALA A 119 2.42 -18.96 -15.57
CA ALA A 119 3.08 -18.05 -14.63
C ALA A 119 4.51 -17.71 -15.06
N THR A 120 5.25 -18.72 -15.52
CA THR A 120 6.62 -18.57 -16.02
C THR A 120 6.67 -17.74 -17.30
N TYR A 121 5.69 -17.92 -18.20
CA TYR A 121 5.52 -17.12 -19.40
C TYR A 121 5.30 -15.64 -19.07
N PHE A 122 4.43 -15.33 -18.11
CA PHE A 122 4.20 -13.95 -17.66
C PHE A 122 5.42 -13.32 -17.00
N ALA A 123 6.20 -14.10 -16.25
CA ALA A 123 7.46 -13.63 -15.69
C ALA A 123 8.47 -13.29 -16.80
N LYS A 124 8.59 -14.15 -17.82
CA LYS A 124 9.59 -14.01 -18.91
C LYS A 124 9.24 -12.93 -19.93
N TYR A 125 8.00 -12.88 -20.40
CA TYR A 125 7.61 -12.02 -21.53
C TYR A 125 6.87 -10.74 -21.11
N HIS A 126 6.22 -10.74 -19.96
CA HIS A 126 5.42 -9.60 -19.49
C HIS A 126 6.00 -8.94 -18.23
N LYS A 127 7.17 -9.38 -17.74
CA LYS A 127 7.79 -8.91 -16.49
C LYS A 127 6.81 -8.92 -15.31
N LEU A 128 5.89 -9.88 -15.31
CA LEU A 128 4.78 -9.97 -14.36
C LEU A 128 4.95 -11.24 -13.53
N GLU A 129 5.56 -11.08 -12.35
CA GLU A 129 5.70 -12.18 -11.39
C GLU A 129 4.36 -12.44 -10.67
N VAL A 130 3.63 -13.46 -11.12
CA VAL A 130 2.37 -13.90 -10.50
C VAL A 130 2.50 -15.37 -10.11
N SER A 131 1.89 -15.73 -8.98
CA SER A 131 1.80 -17.13 -8.54
C SER A 131 0.86 -17.92 -9.46
N TYR A 132 1.20 -19.17 -9.75
CA TYR A 132 0.30 -20.08 -10.47
C TYR A 132 -1.08 -20.20 -9.78
N SER A 133 -1.12 -20.11 -8.45
CA SER A 133 -2.36 -20.19 -7.67
C SER A 133 -3.31 -19.03 -7.99
N THR A 134 -2.78 -17.81 -8.19
CA THR A 134 -3.59 -16.64 -8.56
C THR A 134 -4.20 -16.78 -9.95
N ILE A 135 -3.49 -17.42 -10.89
CA ILE A 135 -4.00 -17.68 -12.23
C ILE A 135 -5.07 -18.78 -12.20
N TYR A 136 -4.84 -19.82 -11.38
CA TYR A 136 -5.81 -20.88 -11.17
C TYR A 136 -7.11 -20.38 -10.55
N GLU A 137 -7.02 -19.59 -9.47
CA GLU A 137 -8.18 -18.96 -8.83
C GLU A 137 -9.00 -18.15 -9.83
N LEU A 138 -8.33 -17.29 -10.63
CA LEU A 138 -8.98 -16.53 -11.70
C LEU A 138 -9.65 -17.42 -12.75
N TRP A 139 -9.00 -18.53 -13.12
CA TRP A 139 -9.56 -19.50 -14.06
C TRP A 139 -10.82 -20.17 -13.51
N THR A 140 -10.78 -20.62 -12.26
CA THR A 140 -11.93 -21.22 -11.60
C THR A 140 -13.07 -20.23 -11.40
N GLU A 141 -12.78 -18.98 -11.07
CA GLU A 141 -13.81 -17.94 -10.93
C GLU A 141 -14.47 -17.64 -12.28
N LEU A 142 -13.70 -17.42 -13.34
CA LEU A 142 -14.24 -17.01 -14.63
C LEU A 142 -14.92 -18.17 -15.36
N GLU A 143 -14.29 -19.34 -15.46
CA GLU A 143 -14.84 -20.45 -16.24
C GLU A 143 -15.94 -21.24 -15.50
N ASN A 144 -15.95 -21.29 -14.16
CA ASN A 144 -17.10 -21.89 -13.46
C ASN A 144 -18.31 -20.95 -13.45
N ASN A 145 -18.11 -19.64 -13.56
CA ASN A 145 -19.23 -18.71 -13.73
C ASN A 145 -19.81 -18.79 -15.16
N ILE A 146 -18.96 -18.90 -16.19
CA ILE A 146 -19.41 -19.10 -17.58
C ILE A 146 -20.24 -20.38 -17.71
N LYS A 147 -19.81 -21.50 -17.11
CA LYS A 147 -20.56 -22.77 -17.12
C LYS A 147 -21.89 -22.75 -16.34
N LYS A 148 -22.11 -21.77 -15.47
CA LYS A 148 -23.36 -21.63 -14.72
C LYS A 148 -24.40 -20.78 -15.45
N GLU A 149 -23.99 -19.93 -16.38
CA GLU A 149 -24.90 -19.10 -17.19
C GLU A 149 -25.41 -19.85 -18.43
N GLU A 150 -24.74 -20.94 -18.82
CA GLU A 150 -25.12 -21.80 -19.97
C GLU A 150 -26.04 -22.99 -19.57
N ASN A 151 -26.35 -23.18 -18.28
CA ASN A 151 -27.28 -24.19 -17.76
C ASN A 151 -28.56 -23.55 -17.20
#